data_AF-A0A7S0J3G5-F1
#
_entry.id   AF-A0A7S0J3G5-F1
#
_cell.length_a   1.000
_cell.length_b   1.000
_cell.length_c   1.000
_cell.angle_alpha   90.00
_cell.angle_beta   90.00
_cell.angle_gamma   90.00
#
_symmetry.space_group_name_H-M   'P 1'
#
loop_
_entity.id
_entity.type
_entity.pdbx_description
1 polymer ?
#
loop_
_entity_poly.entity_id
_entity_poly.type
_entity_poly.pdbx_seq_one_letter_code
_entity_poly.pdbx_strand_id
1 'polypeptide(L)'
;MARWDESVDEGMARSLHTVEEEGECRVVEPMCSWRSELCEKMALSSVAVIVSEARAPGRIVACNAVWSELCGYGADEAIGLTPKILQGKGTSMHKAAHFTEKVCSQTVCTHGEEFGFASRQASSFVKLVNYSKAGRPFVHCLKTWRTRDDGAGVDYFVTESHEESGTAVSRAMLRAAGECDDVPEAREQGRAAASLRVLAVASAVPLLVTWTALQAVAQQMNRLAMPLI
;
A
#
# COMPACT_ATOMS: atom_id res chain seq x y z
N MET A 1 48.34 56.93 6.48
CA MET A 1 48.53 56.76 5.03
C MET A 1 47.43 55.85 4.53
N ALA A 2 46.53 56.40 3.73
CA ALA A 2 45.42 55.70 3.08
C ALA A 2 45.94 54.78 1.96
N ARG A 3 45.22 53.69 1.66
CA ARG A 3 44.48 53.54 0.39
C ARG A 3 43.65 52.25 0.38
N TRP A 4 42.37 52.40 0.06
CA TRP A 4 41.43 51.36 -0.36
C TRP A 4 41.73 50.96 -1.81
N ASP A 5 41.46 49.71 -2.19
CA ASP A 5 40.98 49.40 -3.54
C ASP A 5 40.02 48.20 -3.52
N GLU A 6 38.75 48.49 -3.81
CA GLU A 6 37.70 47.53 -4.14
C GLU A 6 37.71 47.36 -5.66
N SER A 7 37.85 46.12 -6.14
CA SER A 7 37.47 45.79 -7.52
C SER A 7 36.52 44.60 -7.49
N VAL A 8 35.24 44.95 -7.66
CA VAL A 8 34.14 44.08 -8.03
C VAL A 8 34.44 43.47 -9.40
N ASP A 9 34.25 42.16 -9.57
CA ASP A 9 34.10 41.56 -10.89
C ASP A 9 32.88 40.63 -10.88
N GLU A 10 31.75 41.17 -11.35
CA GLU A 10 30.56 40.44 -11.74
C GLU A 10 30.79 39.83 -13.12
N GLY A 11 31.16 38.54 -13.15
CA GLY A 11 31.40 37.78 -14.38
C GLY A 11 30.44 36.59 -14.51
N MET A 12 29.26 36.85 -15.07
CA MET A 12 28.32 35.89 -15.66
C MET A 12 28.99 34.61 -16.20
N ALA A 13 28.72 33.46 -15.57
CA ALA A 13 28.97 32.14 -16.17
C ALA A 13 27.85 31.14 -15.84
N ARG A 14 26.84 31.17 -16.71
CA ARG A 14 26.18 30.00 -17.33
C ARG A 14 25.49 28.97 -16.41
N SER A 15 24.16 29.13 -16.37
CA SER A 15 23.16 28.07 -16.52
C SER A 15 23.68 26.79 -17.17
N LEU A 16 23.68 25.68 -16.44
CA LEU A 16 23.57 24.33 -16.99
C LEU A 16 22.85 23.40 -16.00
N HIS A 17 21.67 22.98 -16.44
CA HIS A 17 21.00 21.69 -16.20
C HIS A 17 20.49 21.32 -14.81
N THR A 18 19.15 21.30 -14.75
CA THR A 18 18.34 20.27 -14.10
C THR A 18 19.06 18.93 -14.01
N VAL A 19 19.25 18.45 -12.78
CA VAL A 19 19.42 17.03 -12.49
C VAL A 19 18.24 16.64 -11.63
N GLU A 20 17.46 15.70 -12.16
CA GLU A 20 16.37 15.02 -11.48
C GLU A 20 16.95 14.44 -10.17
N GLU A 21 16.45 14.87 -9.01
CA GLU A 21 16.73 14.18 -7.75
C GLU A 21 15.96 12.85 -7.79
N GLU A 22 16.59 11.83 -8.37
CA GLU A 22 16.17 10.46 -8.20
C GLU A 22 16.24 10.12 -6.71
N GLY A 23 15.11 9.68 -6.15
CA GLY A 23 14.85 9.40 -4.73
C GLY A 23 15.84 8.45 -4.05
N GLU A 24 17.02 8.96 -3.71
CA GLU A 24 18.07 8.25 -3.00
C GLU A 24 17.67 8.03 -1.53
N CYS A 25 17.58 6.76 -1.12
CA CYS A 25 17.45 6.37 0.28
C CYS A 25 18.67 6.88 1.06
N ARG A 26 18.55 8.03 1.74
CA ARG A 26 19.62 8.56 2.59
C ARG A 26 19.74 7.74 3.88
N VAL A 27 20.87 7.07 4.06
CA VAL A 27 21.26 6.37 5.29
C VAL A 27 22.39 7.16 5.95
N VAL A 28 22.20 7.60 7.21
CA VAL A 28 23.21 8.37 7.95
C VAL A 28 24.12 7.40 8.75
N GLU A 29 25.40 7.35 8.34
CA GLU A 29 26.61 6.68 8.89
C GLU A 29 26.61 5.16 9.24
N PRO A 30 27.72 4.40 8.95
CA PRO A 30 27.69 2.95 8.90
C PRO A 30 28.17 2.24 10.18
N MET A 31 27.66 1.03 10.46
CA MET A 31 28.45 -0.21 10.71
C MET A 31 27.57 -1.38 11.21
N CYS A 32 26.86 -2.04 10.27
CA CYS A 32 26.58 -3.47 10.29
C CYS A 32 26.21 -3.92 8.86
N SER A 33 26.51 -5.17 8.48
CA SER A 33 26.20 -5.71 7.15
C SER A 33 24.70 -5.75 6.87
N TRP A 34 23.91 -5.99 7.92
CA TRP A 34 22.46 -6.14 7.83
C TRP A 34 21.75 -4.85 7.39
N ARG A 35 22.17 -3.68 7.90
CA ARG A 35 21.59 -2.40 7.47
C ARG A 35 21.83 -2.13 5.99
N SER A 36 23.02 -2.44 5.48
CA SER A 36 23.33 -2.20 4.06
C SER A 36 22.48 -3.08 3.13
N GLU A 37 22.36 -4.38 3.43
CA GLU A 37 21.55 -5.30 2.62
C GLU A 37 20.04 -4.97 2.71
N LEU A 38 19.54 -4.65 3.90
CA LEU A 38 18.15 -4.23 4.08
C LEU A 38 17.87 -2.93 3.31
N CYS A 39 18.76 -1.94 3.38
CA CYS A 39 18.60 -0.68 2.66
C CYS A 39 18.60 -0.90 1.14
N GLU A 40 19.49 -1.75 0.62
CA GLU A 40 19.52 -2.11 -0.80
C GLU A 40 18.20 -2.76 -1.23
N LYS A 41 17.71 -3.75 -0.47
CA LYS A 41 16.41 -4.40 -0.74
C LYS A 41 15.25 -3.42 -0.68
N MET A 42 15.26 -2.50 0.28
CA MET A 42 14.24 -1.45 0.42
C MET A 42 14.25 -0.48 -0.75
N ALA A 43 15.44 -0.08 -1.23
CA ALA A 43 15.61 0.81 -2.37
C ALA A 43 15.11 0.18 -3.68
N LEU A 44 15.30 -1.14 -3.84
CA LEU A 44 14.83 -1.89 -5.01
C LEU A 44 13.36 -2.34 -4.91
N SER A 45 12.73 -2.19 -3.75
CA SER A 45 11.35 -2.65 -3.52
C SER A 45 10.33 -1.70 -4.13
N SER A 46 9.34 -2.27 -4.82
CA SER A 46 8.15 -1.55 -5.29
C SER A 46 7.06 -1.39 -4.22
N VAL A 47 7.31 -1.87 -2.99
CA VAL A 47 6.41 -1.74 -1.85
C VAL A 47 6.88 -0.59 -0.96
N ALA A 48 5.96 0.17 -0.38
CA ALA A 48 6.31 1.21 0.60
C ALA A 48 6.86 0.58 1.88
N VAL A 49 8.10 0.93 2.26
CA VAL A 49 8.78 0.37 3.43
C VAL A 49 9.34 1.45 4.34
N ILE A 50 9.16 1.26 5.65
CA ILE A 50 9.91 1.97 6.70
C ILE A 50 10.57 0.98 7.66
N VAL A 51 11.65 1.44 8.28
CA VAL A 51 12.29 0.79 9.44
C VAL A 51 12.17 1.74 10.62
N SER A 52 11.75 1.21 11.76
CA SER A 52 11.67 1.97 13.01
C SER A 52 12.32 1.23 14.17
N GLU A 53 12.76 1.98 15.18
CA GLU A 53 13.31 1.41 16.41
C GLU A 53 12.26 0.52 17.10
N ALA A 54 12.66 -0.67 17.58
CA ALA A 54 11.74 -1.49 18.37
C ALA A 54 11.57 -0.98 19.81
N ARG A 55 12.44 -0.06 20.24
CA ARG A 55 12.38 0.58 21.56
C ARG A 55 11.64 1.90 21.44
N ALA A 56 11.00 2.32 22.54
CA ALA A 56 10.40 3.63 22.63
C ALA A 56 11.46 4.74 22.37
N PRO A 57 11.13 5.79 21.61
CA PRO A 57 9.78 6.14 21.15
C PRO A 57 9.38 5.53 19.80
N GLY A 58 10.21 4.66 19.20
CA GLY A 58 9.92 4.00 17.93
C GLY A 58 10.13 4.93 16.74
N ARG A 59 11.29 5.58 16.66
CA ARG A 59 11.57 6.53 15.57
C ARG A 59 11.82 5.81 14.27
N ILE A 60 11.44 6.43 13.16
CA ILE A 60 11.81 6.02 11.81
C ILE A 60 13.30 6.25 11.66
N VAL A 61 14.02 5.21 11.24
CA VAL A 61 15.46 5.24 10.97
C VAL A 61 15.78 5.09 9.49
N ALA A 62 14.82 4.57 8.71
CA ALA A 62 14.90 4.51 7.25
C ALA A 62 13.49 4.48 6.65
N CYS A 63 13.34 5.02 5.44
CA CYS A 63 12.15 4.91 4.61
C CYS A 63 12.57 4.88 3.14
N ASN A 64 11.81 4.19 2.28
CA ASN A 64 12.09 4.18 0.85
C ASN A 64 11.28 5.24 0.07
N ALA A 65 11.66 5.45 -1.20
CA ALA A 65 11.01 6.41 -2.09
C ALA A 65 9.49 6.14 -2.23
N VAL A 66 9.09 4.86 -2.34
CA VAL A 66 7.68 4.49 -2.47
C VAL A 66 6.86 4.87 -1.24
N TRP A 67 7.39 4.70 -0.03
CA TRP A 67 6.72 5.18 1.19
C TRP A 67 6.63 6.70 1.24
N SER A 68 7.69 7.38 0.80
CA SER A 68 7.77 8.84 0.74
C SER A 68 6.72 9.41 -0.22
N GLU A 69 6.53 8.80 -1.38
CA GLU A 69 5.49 9.15 -2.35
C GLU A 69 4.08 8.89 -1.78
N LEU A 70 3.87 7.70 -1.19
CA LEU A 70 2.58 7.34 -0.59
C LEU A 70 2.16 8.30 0.52
N CYS A 71 3.08 8.63 1.41
CA CYS A 71 2.80 9.42 2.62
C CYS A 71 3.03 10.93 2.42
N GLY A 72 3.77 11.33 1.40
CA GLY A 72 4.10 12.71 1.08
C GLY A 72 5.20 13.33 1.96
N TYR A 73 5.98 12.53 2.70
CA TYR A 73 7.09 13.02 3.53
C TYR A 73 8.43 12.65 2.90
N GLY A 74 9.35 13.60 2.83
CA GLY A 74 10.74 13.33 2.49
C GLY A 74 11.45 12.53 3.58
N ALA A 75 12.53 11.83 3.24
CA ALA A 75 13.32 11.07 4.20
C ALA A 75 13.94 11.96 5.29
N ASP A 76 14.40 13.16 4.91
CA ASP A 76 14.92 14.20 5.79
C ASP A 76 13.88 14.73 6.79
N GLU A 77 12.60 14.69 6.42
CA GLU A 77 11.49 15.09 7.28
C GLU A 77 10.98 13.96 8.18
N ALA A 78 11.01 12.72 7.68
CA ALA A 78 10.44 11.57 8.36
C ALA A 78 11.40 10.91 9.37
N ILE A 79 12.70 10.85 9.04
CA ILE A 79 13.70 10.19 9.90
C ILE A 79 13.79 10.93 11.24
N GLY A 80 13.80 10.16 12.33
CA GLY A 80 13.80 10.68 13.71
C GLY A 80 12.39 10.97 14.27
N LEU A 81 11.36 11.05 13.43
CA LEU A 81 9.97 11.13 13.86
C LEU A 81 9.40 9.73 14.11
N THR A 82 8.26 9.65 14.81
CA THR A 82 7.54 8.38 14.98
C THR A 82 6.54 8.19 13.84
N PRO A 83 6.19 6.95 13.41
CA PRO A 83 5.15 6.73 12.40
C PRO A 83 3.78 7.31 12.73
N LYS A 84 3.57 7.74 13.99
CA LYS A 84 2.36 8.44 14.43
C LYS A 84 2.11 9.77 13.72
N ILE A 85 3.10 10.33 13.00
CA ILE A 85 2.92 11.50 12.14
C ILE A 85 1.83 11.31 11.06
N LEU A 86 1.51 10.06 10.72
CA LEU A 86 0.45 9.72 9.76
C LEU A 86 -0.93 9.63 10.41
N GLN A 87 -1.04 9.70 11.74
CA GLN A 87 -2.31 9.55 12.44
C GLN A 87 -3.05 10.88 12.49
N GLY A 88 -4.37 10.83 12.37
CA GLY A 88 -5.24 12.01 12.41
C GLY A 88 -6.60 11.69 13.03
N LYS A 89 -7.56 12.59 12.84
CA LYS A 89 -8.88 12.55 13.51
C LYS A 89 -9.63 11.23 13.32
N GLY A 90 -9.54 10.64 12.13
CA GLY A 90 -10.20 9.38 11.78
C GLY A 90 -9.40 8.12 12.11
N THR A 91 -8.17 8.24 12.63
CA THR A 91 -7.35 7.09 12.97
C THR A 91 -7.89 6.40 14.22
N SER A 92 -8.13 5.09 14.13
CA SER A 92 -8.52 4.31 15.31
C SER A 92 -7.33 4.08 16.24
N MET A 93 -7.22 4.90 17.28
CA MET A 93 -6.14 4.82 18.28
C MET A 93 -6.12 3.48 19.02
N HIS A 94 -7.29 2.87 19.26
CA HIS A 94 -7.38 1.55 19.85
C HIS A 94 -6.77 0.47 18.94
N LYS A 95 -7.09 0.48 17.63
CA LYS A 95 -6.48 -0.46 16.67
C LYS A 95 -4.98 -0.24 16.55
N ALA A 96 -4.53 1.01 16.54
CA ALA A 96 -3.11 1.35 16.48
C ALA A 96 -2.36 0.83 17.72
N ALA A 97 -2.89 1.07 18.93
CA ALA A 97 -2.29 0.60 20.17
C ALA A 97 -2.21 -0.94 20.24
N HIS A 98 -3.31 -1.62 19.90
CA HIS A 98 -3.36 -3.08 19.87
C HIS A 98 -2.42 -3.67 18.80
N PHE A 99 -2.26 -3.00 17.66
CA PHE A 99 -1.27 -3.38 16.66
C PHE A 99 0.16 -3.26 17.20
N THR A 100 0.49 -2.15 17.86
CA THR A 100 1.80 -1.98 18.51
C THR A 100 2.07 -3.06 19.55
N GLU A 101 1.10 -3.40 20.39
CA GLU A 101 1.23 -4.48 21.37
C GLU A 101 1.57 -5.82 20.70
N LYS A 102 0.82 -6.18 19.64
CA LYS A 102 1.07 -7.39 18.87
C LYS A 102 2.48 -7.42 18.29
N VAL A 103 2.89 -6.34 17.62
CA VAL A 103 4.22 -6.23 17.02
C VAL A 103 5.33 -6.34 18.07
N CYS A 104 5.17 -5.71 19.24
CA CYS A 104 6.13 -5.81 20.33
C CYS A 104 6.25 -7.23 20.91
N SER A 105 5.16 -8.00 20.90
CA SER A 105 5.12 -9.39 21.39
C SER A 105 5.65 -10.43 20.38
N GLN A 106 6.01 -10.03 19.17
CA GLN A 106 6.53 -10.94 18.15
C GLN A 106 7.89 -11.52 18.54
N THR A 107 8.11 -12.78 18.16
CA THR A 107 9.45 -13.36 18.09
C THR A 107 10.28 -12.57 17.09
N VAL A 108 11.54 -12.34 17.46
CA VAL A 108 12.51 -11.62 16.61
C VAL A 108 12.94 -12.53 15.46
N CYS A 109 12.76 -12.08 14.22
CA CYS A 109 13.37 -12.73 13.06
C CYS A 109 14.88 -12.46 13.04
N THR A 110 15.67 -13.52 12.92
CA THR A 110 17.13 -13.41 12.76
C THR A 110 17.50 -13.06 11.33
N HIS A 111 18.76 -12.62 11.15
CA HIS A 111 19.27 -12.19 9.86
C HIS A 111 19.04 -13.23 8.75
N GLY A 112 18.57 -12.77 7.58
CA GLY A 112 18.30 -13.61 6.40
C GLY A 112 16.85 -14.14 6.30
N GLU A 113 16.06 -14.03 7.37
CA GLU A 113 14.65 -14.44 7.36
C GLU A 113 13.67 -13.30 7.03
N GLU A 114 14.16 -12.05 7.00
CA GLU A 114 13.36 -10.82 7.03
C GLU A 114 12.37 -10.68 5.87
N PHE A 115 12.72 -11.19 4.69
CA PHE A 115 11.87 -11.20 3.50
C PHE A 115 11.42 -12.61 3.09
N GLY A 116 11.72 -13.62 3.92
CA GLY A 116 11.42 -15.02 3.70
C GLY A 116 10.03 -15.44 4.16
N PHE A 117 9.74 -16.74 4.06
CA PHE A 117 8.46 -17.30 4.51
C PHE A 117 8.25 -17.13 6.02
N ALA A 118 9.33 -17.26 6.81
CA ALA A 118 9.29 -17.15 8.26
C ALA A 118 8.85 -15.75 8.74
N SER A 119 9.37 -14.67 8.15
CA SER A 119 8.93 -13.30 8.51
C SER A 119 7.48 -13.04 8.15
N ARG A 120 6.98 -13.60 7.02
CA ARG A 120 5.56 -13.50 6.64
C ARG A 120 4.67 -14.14 7.70
N GLN A 121 5.08 -15.27 8.27
CA GLN A 121 4.31 -15.99 9.27
C GLN A 121 4.36 -15.32 10.66
N ALA A 122 5.49 -14.68 11.00
CA ALA A 122 5.64 -13.93 12.24
C ALA A 122 5.08 -12.50 12.17
N SER A 123 4.67 -12.02 10.99
CA SER A 123 4.20 -10.64 10.80
C SER A 123 2.79 -10.37 11.35
N SER A 124 2.57 -9.14 11.79
CA SER A 124 1.29 -8.62 12.25
C SER A 124 0.71 -7.72 11.17
N PHE A 125 -0.61 -7.72 11.04
CA PHE A 125 -1.31 -6.93 10.03
C PHE A 125 -2.35 -6.00 10.67
N VAL A 126 -2.48 -4.79 10.14
CA VAL A 126 -3.57 -3.87 10.49
C VAL A 126 -3.95 -3.00 9.30
N LYS A 127 -5.22 -2.59 9.25
CA LYS A 127 -5.69 -1.50 8.39
C LYS A 127 -6.08 -0.31 9.26
N LEU A 128 -5.52 0.85 8.97
CA LEU A 128 -5.82 2.11 9.65
C LEU A 128 -6.19 3.17 8.62
N VAL A 129 -7.03 4.13 9.01
CA VAL A 129 -7.08 5.40 8.28
C VAL A 129 -5.90 6.24 8.75
N ASN A 130 -5.00 6.55 7.83
CA ASN A 130 -3.88 7.45 8.03
C ASN A 130 -4.01 8.63 7.07
N TYR A 131 -3.18 9.64 7.25
CA TYR A 131 -3.21 10.90 6.53
C TYR A 131 -1.85 11.14 5.90
N SER A 132 -1.84 11.54 4.63
CA SER A 132 -0.63 12.04 3.98
C SER A 132 -0.21 13.37 4.61
N LYS A 133 1.00 13.84 4.30
CA LYS A 133 1.48 15.17 4.70
C LYS A 133 0.51 16.30 4.30
N ALA A 134 -0.16 16.17 3.17
CA ALA A 134 -1.16 17.13 2.69
C ALA A 134 -2.52 17.01 3.42
N GLY A 135 -2.66 16.08 4.37
CA GLY A 135 -3.89 15.87 5.13
C GLY A 135 -4.94 15.02 4.42
N ARG A 136 -4.61 14.37 3.29
CA ARG A 136 -5.52 13.43 2.60
C ARG A 136 -5.59 12.13 3.39
N PRO A 137 -6.75 11.70 3.88
CA PRO A 137 -6.87 10.38 4.49
C PRO A 137 -6.82 9.28 3.43
N PHE A 138 -6.34 8.12 3.84
CA PHE A 138 -6.30 6.92 3.03
C PHE A 138 -6.31 5.68 3.94
N VAL A 139 -6.77 4.54 3.40
CA VAL A 139 -6.74 3.28 4.14
C VAL A 139 -5.38 2.63 3.96
N HIS A 140 -4.57 2.74 5.02
CA HIS A 140 -3.20 2.28 5.07
C HIS A 140 -3.18 0.83 5.58
N CYS A 141 -2.80 -0.10 4.71
CA CYS A 141 -2.56 -1.50 5.04
C CYS A 141 -1.11 -1.67 5.50
N LEU A 142 -0.93 -2.05 6.76
CA LEU A 142 0.38 -2.20 7.40
C LEU A 142 0.63 -3.69 7.67
N LYS A 143 1.80 -4.17 7.26
CA LYS A 143 2.36 -5.46 7.66
C LYS A 143 3.69 -5.20 8.36
N THR A 144 3.87 -5.69 9.58
CA THR A 144 5.07 -5.40 10.37
C THR A 144 5.61 -6.63 11.06
N TRP A 145 6.93 -6.76 11.04
CA TRP A 145 7.67 -7.80 11.76
C TRP A 145 8.85 -7.20 12.50
N ARG A 146 9.26 -7.89 13.56
CA ARG A 146 10.41 -7.55 14.38
C ARG A 146 11.64 -8.30 13.89
N THR A 147 12.75 -7.59 13.77
CA THR A 147 14.03 -8.14 13.30
C THR A 147 15.17 -7.57 14.15
N ARG A 148 16.30 -8.27 14.20
CA ARG A 148 17.48 -7.85 14.95
C ARG A 148 18.64 -7.57 14.01
N ASP A 149 19.25 -6.42 14.26
CA ASP A 149 20.60 -6.13 13.84
C ASP A 149 21.57 -6.86 14.75
N ASP A 150 22.09 -8.01 14.31
CA ASP A 150 23.03 -8.80 15.12
C ASP A 150 24.37 -8.07 15.34
N GLY A 151 24.76 -7.17 14.42
CA GLY A 151 25.98 -6.38 14.54
C GLY A 151 25.87 -5.30 15.64
N ALA A 152 24.71 -4.66 15.74
CA ALA A 152 24.46 -3.63 16.76
C ALA A 152 23.81 -4.20 18.05
N GLY A 153 23.28 -5.42 18.01
CA GLY A 153 22.47 -6.00 19.10
C GLY A 153 21.15 -5.25 19.33
N VAL A 154 20.60 -4.62 18.29
CA VAL A 154 19.40 -3.77 18.39
C VAL A 154 18.25 -4.36 17.58
N ASP A 155 17.06 -4.31 18.15
CA ASP A 155 15.84 -4.74 17.46
C ASP A 155 15.18 -3.56 16.73
N TYR A 156 14.65 -3.86 15.55
CA TYR A 156 13.91 -2.94 14.71
C TYR A 156 12.57 -3.55 14.29
N PHE A 157 11.65 -2.68 13.91
CA PHE A 157 10.43 -3.05 13.19
C PHE A 157 10.57 -2.66 11.73
N VAL A 158 10.33 -3.61 10.84
CA VAL A 158 10.24 -3.36 9.40
C VAL A 158 8.76 -3.42 9.04
N THR A 159 8.28 -2.37 8.37
CA THR A 159 6.89 -2.24 7.98
C THR A 159 6.77 -2.11 6.47
N GLU A 160 6.15 -3.11 5.85
CA GLU A 160 5.65 -3.04 4.48
C GLU A 160 4.24 -2.44 4.47
N SER A 161 3.94 -1.65 3.45
CA SER A 161 2.66 -0.97 3.36
C SER A 161 2.19 -0.68 1.94
N HIS A 162 0.88 -0.45 1.84
CA HIS A 162 0.20 0.07 0.64
C HIS A 162 -1.10 0.77 1.03
N GLU A 163 -1.63 1.58 0.10
CA GLU A 163 -3.00 2.11 0.18
C GLU A 163 -3.99 1.08 -0.38
N GLU A 164 -5.07 0.82 0.35
CA GLU A 164 -6.24 0.11 -0.17
C GLU A 164 -7.31 1.12 -0.60
N SER A 165 -7.66 1.11 -1.87
CA SER A 165 -8.68 1.96 -2.46
C SER A 165 -9.74 1.14 -3.21
N GLY A 166 -10.91 1.73 -3.45
CA GLY A 166 -11.95 1.14 -4.30
C GLY A 166 -12.71 -0.07 -3.74
N THR A 167 -12.39 -0.54 -2.54
CA THR A 167 -13.12 -1.64 -1.87
C THR A 167 -14.30 -1.14 -1.03
N ALA A 168 -15.31 -1.98 -0.77
CA ALA A 168 -16.40 -1.62 0.14
C ALA A 168 -15.88 -1.34 1.56
N VAL A 169 -14.85 -2.08 2.00
CA VAL A 169 -14.19 -1.89 3.29
C VAL A 169 -13.49 -0.53 3.35
N SER A 170 -12.68 -0.19 2.34
CA SER A 170 -11.95 1.10 2.33
C SER A 170 -12.90 2.29 2.33
N ARG A 171 -13.95 2.25 1.50
CA ARG A 171 -15.01 3.28 1.51
C ARG A 171 -15.69 3.41 2.87
N ALA A 172 -16.01 2.29 3.54
CA ALA A 172 -16.63 2.32 4.86
C ALA A 172 -15.69 2.91 5.93
N MET A 173 -14.40 2.60 5.87
CA MET A 173 -13.40 3.14 6.80
C MET A 173 -13.22 4.65 6.63
N LEU A 174 -13.14 5.15 5.40
CA LEU A 174 -13.03 6.58 5.11
C LEU A 174 -14.29 7.35 5.54
N ARG A 175 -15.48 6.81 5.25
CA ARG A 175 -16.75 7.37 5.74
C ARG A 175 -16.80 7.45 7.26
N ALA A 176 -16.41 6.39 7.96
CA ALA A 176 -16.36 6.37 9.42
C ALA A 176 -15.34 7.36 10.02
N ALA A 177 -14.27 7.65 9.28
CA ALA A 177 -13.25 8.65 9.64
C ALA A 177 -13.71 10.10 9.45
N GLY A 178 -14.91 10.33 8.91
CA GLY A 178 -15.50 11.65 8.74
C GLY A 178 -15.29 12.27 7.36
N GLU A 179 -14.91 11.50 6.34
CA GLU A 179 -15.07 11.91 4.94
C GLU A 179 -16.50 11.62 4.49
N CYS A 180 -17.38 12.61 4.65
CA CYS A 180 -18.60 12.68 3.86
C CYS A 180 -18.24 13.25 2.49
N ASP A 181 -18.10 12.37 1.51
CA ASP A 181 -18.47 12.73 0.15
C ASP A 181 -19.99 12.92 0.12
N ASP A 182 -20.45 14.16 0.30
CA ASP A 182 -21.68 14.64 -0.33
C ASP A 182 -21.43 14.68 -1.85
N VAL A 183 -21.40 13.50 -2.47
CA VAL A 183 -21.62 13.39 -3.91
C VAL A 183 -23.12 13.13 -4.06
N PRO A 184 -23.90 14.05 -4.69
CA PRO A 184 -25.29 13.79 -4.96
C PRO A 184 -25.38 12.54 -5.83
N GLU A 185 -25.93 11.48 -5.25
CA GLU A 185 -26.41 10.32 -5.99
C GLU A 185 -27.38 10.86 -7.04
N ALA A 186 -26.95 10.86 -8.31
CA ALA A 186 -27.77 11.32 -9.41
C ALA A 186 -29.05 10.49 -9.40
N ARG A 187 -30.14 11.11 -8.92
CA ARG A 187 -31.49 10.55 -8.96
C ARG A 187 -31.89 10.35 -10.40
N GLU A 188 -31.75 9.13 -10.89
CA GLU A 188 -32.44 8.69 -12.09
C GLU A 188 -33.90 8.38 -11.72
N GLN A 189 -34.71 9.45 -11.65
CA GLN A 189 -36.16 9.36 -11.57
C GLN A 189 -36.77 10.36 -12.56
N GLY A 190 -37.31 9.83 -13.66
CA GLY A 190 -38.31 10.54 -14.44
C GLY A 190 -38.32 10.25 -15.94
N ARG A 191 -38.90 9.12 -16.35
CA ARG A 191 -39.97 9.18 -17.37
C ARG A 191 -40.98 8.07 -17.17
N ALA A 192 -42.23 8.54 -17.07
CA ALA A 192 -43.41 7.85 -16.63
C ALA A 192 -43.96 6.87 -17.67
N ALA A 193 -44.70 5.91 -17.14
CA ALA A 193 -45.61 5.05 -17.86
C ALA A 193 -46.62 5.85 -18.71
N ALA A 194 -46.86 5.39 -19.92
CA ALA A 194 -48.12 5.56 -20.63
C ALA A 194 -48.57 4.19 -21.14
N SER A 195 -49.57 3.62 -20.47
CA SER A 195 -50.35 2.48 -20.91
C SER A 195 -51.20 2.86 -22.13
N LEU A 196 -51.18 2.05 -23.19
CA LEU A 196 -52.35 1.85 -24.05
C LEU A 196 -52.47 0.38 -24.46
N ARG A 197 -53.70 -0.12 -24.40
CA ARG A 197 -54.10 -1.53 -24.52
C ARG A 197 -54.44 -1.89 -25.98
N VAL A 198 -54.08 -3.15 -26.30
CA VAL A 198 -54.79 -4.14 -27.15
C VAL A 198 -54.82 -3.93 -28.68
N LEU A 199 -54.22 -4.90 -29.40
CA LEU A 199 -54.95 -5.75 -30.33
C LEU A 199 -54.21 -7.08 -30.55
N ALA A 200 -54.92 -8.16 -30.26
CA ALA A 200 -54.50 -9.53 -30.52
C ALA A 200 -54.58 -9.83 -32.02
N VAL A 201 -53.58 -10.51 -32.56
CA VAL A 201 -53.75 -11.39 -33.72
C VAL A 201 -53.05 -12.70 -33.40
N ALA A 202 -53.87 -13.75 -33.35
CA ALA A 202 -53.45 -15.12 -33.22
C ALA A 202 -52.86 -15.63 -34.55
N SER A 203 -51.79 -16.40 -34.48
CA SER A 203 -51.50 -17.42 -35.50
C SER A 203 -50.87 -18.62 -34.81
N ALA A 204 -51.43 -19.79 -35.10
CA ALA A 204 -51.14 -21.08 -34.49
C ALA A 204 -49.98 -21.80 -35.20
N VAL A 205 -49.08 -22.40 -34.39
CA VAL A 205 -48.60 -23.82 -34.37
C VAL A 205 -47.95 -24.41 -35.67
N PRO A 206 -46.91 -25.29 -35.68
CA PRO A 206 -46.55 -26.30 -34.66
C PRO A 206 -45.07 -26.47 -34.25
N LEU A 207 -44.92 -27.16 -33.12
CA LEU A 207 -43.75 -27.92 -32.70
C LEU A 207 -43.47 -29.09 -33.66
N LEU A 208 -42.23 -29.21 -34.14
CA LEU A 208 -41.66 -30.50 -34.55
C LEU A 208 -40.29 -30.66 -33.90
N VAL A 209 -40.26 -31.52 -32.89
CA VAL A 209 -39.05 -32.05 -32.27
C VAL A 209 -38.46 -33.08 -33.23
N THR A 210 -37.21 -32.94 -33.65
CA THR A 210 -36.46 -34.05 -34.25
C THR A 210 -35.38 -34.56 -33.29
N TRP A 211 -35.45 -35.87 -33.10
CA TRP A 211 -34.82 -36.74 -32.11
C TRP A 211 -33.30 -36.95 -32.31
N THR A 212 -32.63 -36.16 -33.15
CA THR A 212 -31.25 -36.42 -33.58
C THR A 212 -30.16 -35.71 -32.78
N ALA A 213 -30.50 -34.77 -31.88
CA ALA A 213 -29.49 -34.01 -31.13
C ALA A 213 -29.07 -34.63 -29.79
N LEU A 214 -29.76 -35.67 -29.31
CA LEU A 214 -29.47 -36.30 -28.00
C LEU A 214 -28.63 -37.59 -28.09
N GLN A 215 -28.36 -38.14 -29.29
CA GLN A 215 -27.45 -39.28 -29.46
C GLN A 215 -25.97 -38.90 -29.59
N ALA A 216 -25.64 -37.62 -29.85
CA ALA A 216 -24.26 -37.18 -30.06
C ALA A 216 -23.45 -36.94 -28.77
N VAL A 217 -24.11 -36.76 -27.62
CA VAL A 217 -23.41 -36.54 -26.33
C VAL A 217 -23.17 -37.85 -25.58
N ALA A 218 -23.99 -38.89 -25.81
CA ALA A 218 -23.86 -40.19 -25.14
C ALA A 218 -22.78 -41.12 -25.73
N GLN A 219 -22.34 -40.90 -26.99
CA GLN A 219 -21.25 -41.71 -27.60
C GLN A 219 -19.83 -41.18 -27.33
N GLN A 220 -19.67 -39.93 -26.85
CA GLN A 220 -18.36 -39.36 -26.52
C GLN A 220 -17.84 -39.82 -25.14
N MET A 221 -18.75 -40.22 -24.22
CA MET A 221 -18.41 -40.58 -22.84
C MET A 221 -18.04 -42.06 -22.63
N ASN A 222 -18.13 -42.91 -23.66
CA ASN A 222 -17.77 -44.34 -23.57
C ASN A 222 -16.41 -44.69 -24.21
N ARG A 223 -15.56 -43.69 -24.52
CA ARG A 223 -14.23 -43.89 -25.14
C ARG A 223 -13.02 -43.56 -24.26
N LEU A 224 -13.21 -43.24 -22.97
CA LEU A 224 -12.09 -42.93 -22.06
C LEU A 224 -12.11 -43.73 -20.74
N ALA A 225 -12.94 -44.77 -20.62
CA ALA A 225 -12.94 -45.68 -19.47
C ALA A 225 -12.53 -47.09 -19.90
N MET A 226 -11.22 -47.34 -19.96
CA MET A 226 -10.63 -48.69 -19.91
C MET A 226 -9.43 -48.66 -18.97
N PRO A 227 -9.31 -49.64 -18.04
CA PRO A 227 -8.24 -49.71 -17.05
C PRO A 227 -6.96 -50.30 -17.66
N LEU A 228 -5.80 -49.77 -17.28
CA LEU A 228 -4.55 -50.52 -17.38
C LEU A 228 -4.32 -51.26 -16.06
N ILE A 229 -4.02 -52.55 -16.24
CA ILE A 229 -3.52 -53.52 -15.27
C ILE A 229 -2.24 -52.98 -14.61
#